data_AF-M5GD66-F1
#
_entry.id   AF-M5GD66-F1
#
_cell.length_a   1.000
_cell.length_b   1.000
_cell.length_c   1.000
_cell.angle_alpha   90.00
_cell.angle_beta   90.00
_cell.angle_gamma   90.00
#
_symmetry.space_group_name_H-M   'P 1'
#
loop_
_entity.id
_entity.type
_entity.pdbx_description
1 polymer ?
#
loop_
_entity_poly.entity_id
_entity_poly.type
_entity_poly.pdbx_seq_one_letter_code
_entity_poly.pdbx_strand_id
1 'polypeptide(L)'
;MALVSILPRMSPHPASSLGGNADLASKARVVAWWDRYLAGPASGQFGANVKPHLKIVSVSVFTEHGCDVHEVVHEATVSEAFLNCNGVMHGGCTAFIMDM
;
A
#
# COMPACT_ATOMS: atom_id res chain seq x y z
N MET A 1 -24.73 17.14 32.08
CA MET A 1 -24.59 15.70 31.81
C MET A 1 -24.33 15.54 30.32
N ALA A 2 -23.09 15.24 29.93
CA ALA A 2 -22.74 14.96 28.54
C ALA A 2 -22.96 13.46 28.29
N LEU A 3 -23.79 13.11 27.30
CA LEU A 3 -23.91 11.74 26.81
C LEU A 3 -22.60 11.36 26.11
N VAL A 4 -21.77 10.56 26.79
CA VAL A 4 -20.62 9.89 26.18
C VAL A 4 -21.18 8.78 25.31
N SER A 5 -21.03 8.89 23.99
CA SER A 5 -21.38 7.83 23.04
C SER A 5 -20.50 6.61 23.30
N ILE A 6 -21.12 5.49 23.70
CA ILE A 6 -20.48 4.20 23.98
C ILE A 6 -20.41 3.35 22.70
N LEU A 7 -20.77 3.91 21.53
CA LEU A 7 -20.60 3.20 20.28
C LEU A 7 -19.09 3.04 20.02
N PRO A 8 -18.60 1.80 19.76
CA PRO A 8 -17.23 1.61 19.33
C PRO A 8 -16.99 2.57 18.16
N ARG A 9 -15.95 3.42 18.25
CA ARG A 9 -15.47 4.13 17.07
C ARG A 9 -15.11 3.04 16.06
N MET A 10 -16.00 2.79 15.11
CA MET A 10 -15.68 1.97 13.95
C MET A 10 -14.54 2.70 13.27
N SER A 11 -13.32 2.17 13.41
CA SER A 11 -12.16 2.67 12.69
C SER A 11 -12.53 2.61 11.20
N PRO A 12 -12.36 3.71 10.45
CA PRO A 12 -12.58 3.69 9.02
C PRO A 12 -11.79 2.54 8.40
N HIS A 13 -12.39 1.80 7.47
CA HIS A 13 -11.68 0.75 6.75
C HIS A 13 -10.41 1.37 6.13
N PRO A 14 -9.23 0.74 6.22
CA PRO A 14 -7.97 1.31 5.70
C PRO A 14 -8.02 1.74 4.21
N ALA A 15 -8.97 1.20 3.45
CA ALA A 15 -9.23 1.54 2.06
C ALA A 15 -9.96 2.88 1.88
N SER A 16 -10.69 3.34 2.89
CA SER A 16 -11.44 4.61 2.87
C SER A 16 -10.55 5.84 2.95
N SER A 17 -9.31 5.69 3.43
CA SER A 17 -8.29 6.75 3.42
C SER A 17 -7.49 6.83 2.12
N LEU A 18 -7.69 5.90 1.17
CA LEU A 18 -6.98 5.89 -0.10
C LEU A 18 -7.61 6.89 -1.08
N GLY A 19 -6.76 7.69 -1.73
CA GLY A 19 -7.15 8.55 -2.84
C GLY A 19 -7.53 7.76 -4.10
N GLY A 20 -7.75 8.48 -5.20
CA GLY A 20 -8.12 7.88 -6.49
C GLY A 20 -9.61 7.58 -6.63
N ASN A 21 -10.03 7.30 -7.87
CA ASN A 21 -11.43 7.19 -8.27
C ASN A 21 -11.99 5.75 -8.22
N ALA A 22 -11.19 4.75 -7.85
CA ALA A 22 -11.67 3.38 -7.71
C ALA A 22 -12.74 3.27 -6.60
N ASP A 23 -13.70 2.36 -6.79
CA ASP A 23 -14.71 2.09 -5.77
C ASP A 23 -14.08 1.48 -4.50
N LEU A 24 -14.81 1.56 -3.39
CA LEU A 24 -14.30 1.11 -2.09
C LEU A 24 -13.98 -0.39 -2.06
N ALA A 25 -14.74 -1.22 -2.78
CA ALA A 25 -14.51 -2.65 -2.81
C ALA A 25 -13.24 -2.99 -3.60
N SER A 26 -12.98 -2.29 -4.70
CA SER A 26 -11.72 -2.38 -5.46
C SER A 26 -10.52 -1.96 -4.61
N LYS A 27 -10.61 -0.82 -3.91
CA LYS A 27 -9.59 -0.37 -2.96
C LYS A 27 -9.34 -1.40 -1.85
N ALA A 28 -10.40 -1.97 -1.28
CA ALA A 28 -10.28 -2.99 -0.24
C ALA A 28 -9.60 -4.28 -0.75
N ARG A 29 -9.88 -4.70 -1.99
CA ARG A 29 -9.21 -5.86 -2.61
C ARG A 29 -7.71 -5.62 -2.81
N VAL A 30 -7.33 -4.44 -3.30
CA VAL A 30 -5.91 -4.07 -3.47
C VAL A 30 -5.18 -4.11 -2.13
N VAL A 31 -5.75 -3.49 -1.09
CA VAL A 31 -5.15 -3.52 0.26
C VAL A 31 -5.01 -4.95 0.79
N ALA A 32 -6.05 -5.78 0.64
CA ALA A 32 -6.00 -7.16 1.12
C ALA A 32 -4.94 -8.00 0.38
N TRP A 33 -4.78 -7.80 -0.93
CA TRP A 33 -3.74 -8.48 -1.71
C TRP A 33 -2.35 -8.00 -1.33
N TRP A 34 -2.15 -6.68 -1.21
CA TRP A 34 -0.91 -6.04 -0.78
C TRP A 34 -0.48 -6.52 0.60
N ASP A 35 -1.42 -6.58 1.55
CA ASP A 35 -1.17 -7.08 2.90
C ASP A 35 -0.70 -8.53 2.90
N ARG A 36 -1.30 -9.38 2.05
CA ARG A 36 -0.96 -10.79 1.92
C ARG A 36 0.39 -11.00 1.24
N TYR A 37 0.68 -10.25 0.18
CA TYR A 37 1.94 -10.34 -0.56
C TYR A 37 3.12 -9.96 0.35
N LEU A 38 2.97 -8.89 1.12
CA LEU A 38 4.03 -8.36 1.97
C LEU A 38 4.15 -9.05 3.34
N ALA A 39 3.08 -9.62 3.89
CA ALA A 39 3.16 -10.36 5.15
C ALA A 39 3.90 -11.70 4.98
N GLY A 40 3.81 -12.33 3.81
CA GLY A 40 4.30 -13.69 3.58
C GLY A 40 3.68 -14.73 4.54
N PRO A 41 3.95 -16.03 4.33
CA PRO A 41 3.54 -17.09 5.27
C PRO A 41 4.46 -17.21 6.51
N ALA A 42 5.61 -16.52 6.52
CA ALA A 42 6.60 -16.61 7.60
C ALA A 42 7.30 -15.25 7.82
N SER A 43 7.53 -14.91 9.09
CA SER A 43 8.33 -13.75 9.49
C SER A 43 9.76 -13.84 8.94
N GLY A 44 10.33 -12.71 8.51
CA GLY A 44 11.74 -12.61 8.06
C GLY A 44 11.97 -12.54 6.54
N GLN A 45 10.92 -12.50 5.72
CA GLN A 45 11.06 -12.28 4.27
C GLN A 45 11.25 -10.80 3.94
N PHE A 46 11.88 -10.51 2.78
CA PHE A 46 12.17 -9.15 2.31
C PHE A 46 10.93 -8.24 2.34
N GLY A 47 9.78 -8.74 1.90
CA GLY A 47 8.51 -7.99 1.94
C GLY A 47 8.09 -7.55 3.34
N ALA A 48 8.30 -8.39 4.37
CA ALA A 48 7.96 -8.06 5.74
C ALA A 48 8.85 -6.94 6.31
N ASN A 49 10.11 -6.88 5.88
CA ASN A 49 11.05 -5.82 6.28
C ASN A 49 10.78 -4.51 5.55
N VAL A 50 10.27 -4.59 4.31
CA VAL A 50 9.98 -3.41 3.49
C VAL A 50 8.60 -2.83 3.77
N LYS A 51 7.61 -3.65 4.14
CA LYS A 51 6.22 -3.24 4.39
C LYS A 51 6.06 -2.01 5.30
N PRO A 52 6.77 -1.88 6.44
CA PRO A 52 6.62 -0.71 7.33
C PRO A 52 7.03 0.61 6.67
N HIS A 53 7.78 0.55 5.58
CA HIS A 53 8.28 1.71 4.84
C HIS A 53 7.44 2.03 3.60
N LEU A 54 6.39 1.26 3.35
CA LEU A 54 5.53 1.40 2.18
C LEU A 54 4.10 1.74 2.58
N LYS A 55 3.45 2.55 1.75
CA LYS A 55 2.00 2.78 1.82
C LYS A 55 1.41 2.86 0.43
N ILE A 56 0.18 2.35 0.27
CA ILE A 56 -0.65 2.69 -0.89
C ILE A 56 -1.24 4.08 -0.62
N VAL A 57 -1.17 4.98 -1.59
CA VAL A 57 -1.72 6.35 -1.47
C VAL A 57 -2.98 6.55 -2.31
N SER A 58 -3.07 5.89 -3.46
CA SER A 58 -4.25 5.95 -4.32
C SER A 58 -4.44 4.71 -5.17
N VAL A 59 -5.69 4.42 -5.48
CA VAL A 59 -6.08 3.43 -6.48
C VAL A 59 -7.05 4.10 -7.43
N SER A 60 -6.68 4.14 -8.71
CA SER A 60 -7.45 4.73 -9.77
C SER A 60 -7.77 3.71 -10.85
N VAL A 61 -8.88 3.91 -11.54
CA VAL A 61 -9.29 3.15 -12.71
C VAL A 61 -9.63 4.12 -13.82
N PHE A 62 -9.05 3.91 -14.99
CA PHE A 62 -9.34 4.68 -16.20
C PHE A 62 -9.24 3.78 -17.42
N THR A 63 -9.79 4.23 -18.54
CA THR A 63 -9.70 3.49 -19.80
C THR A 63 -8.58 4.09 -20.65
N GLU A 64 -7.62 3.27 -21.06
CA GLU A 64 -6.54 3.64 -21.96
C GLU A 64 -6.54 2.67 -23.14
N HIS A 65 -6.55 3.20 -24.37
CA HIS A 65 -6.60 2.40 -25.60
C HIS A 65 -7.73 1.36 -25.66
N GLY A 66 -8.86 1.63 -25.01
CA GLY A 66 -10.01 0.72 -24.95
C GLY A 66 -9.87 -0.41 -23.93
N CYS A 67 -8.82 -0.39 -23.10
CA CYS A 67 -8.61 -1.32 -22.00
C CYS A 67 -8.77 -0.60 -20.66
N ASP A 68 -9.36 -1.28 -19.68
CA ASP A 68 -9.38 -0.79 -18.31
C ASP A 68 -7.97 -0.91 -17.72
N VAL A 69 -7.45 0.22 -17.26
CA VAL A 69 -6.16 0.33 -16.58
C VAL A 69 -6.42 0.62 -15.11
N HIS A 70 -5.75 -0.16 -14.27
CA HIS A 70 -5.73 0.04 -12.82
C HIS A 70 -4.39 0.65 -12.45
N GLU A 71 -4.41 1.85 -11.90
CA GLU A 71 -3.23 2.52 -11.38
C GLU A 71 -3.21 2.44 -9.85
N VAL A 72 -2.16 1.82 -9.31
CA VAL A 72 -1.91 1.76 -7.87
C VAL A 72 -0.66 2.58 -7.57
N VAL A 73 -0.82 3.63 -6.78
CA VAL A 73 0.31 4.49 -6.41
C VAL A 73 0.78 4.10 -5.02
N HIS A 74 2.07 3.79 -4.94
CA HIS A 74 2.78 3.51 -3.70
C HIS A 74 3.69 4.68 -3.34
N GLU A 75 3.82 4.97 -2.04
CA GLU A 75 4.86 5.85 -1.52
C GLU A 75 5.77 5.05 -0.60
N ALA A 76 7.08 5.26 -0.75
CA ALA A 76 8.11 4.59 0.02
C ALA A 76 8.95 5.61 0.79
N THR A 77 9.07 5.42 2.11
CA THR A 77 10.01 6.16 2.93
C THR A 77 11.39 5.52 2.81
N VAL A 78 12.28 6.15 2.04
CA VAL A 78 13.66 5.65 1.83
C VAL A 78 14.48 5.92 3.09
N SER A 79 14.93 4.84 3.74
CA SER A 79 15.90 4.88 4.84
C SER A 79 17.26 4.33 4.37
N GLU A 80 18.30 4.40 5.21
CA GLU A 80 19.62 3.85 4.89
C GLU A 80 19.58 2.36 4.50
N ALA A 81 18.64 1.59 5.04
CA ALA A 81 18.45 0.17 4.70
C ALA A 81 18.04 -0.07 3.23
N PHE A 82 17.56 0.96 2.55
CA PHE A 82 17.17 0.92 1.14
C PHE A 82 18.29 1.35 0.20
N LEU A 83 19.41 1.86 0.71
CA LEU A 83 20.48 2.40 -0.11
C LEU A 83 21.51 1.31 -0.47
N ASN A 84 22.15 1.47 -1.62
CA ASN A 84 23.32 0.69 -2.02
C ASN A 84 24.62 1.35 -1.50
N CYS A 85 25.77 0.76 -1.85
CA CYS A 85 27.09 1.29 -1.46
C CYS A 85 27.41 2.70 -2.01
N ASN A 86 26.62 3.21 -2.97
CA ASN A 86 26.76 4.56 -3.51
C ASN A 86 25.80 5.56 -2.84
N GLY A 87 25.05 5.16 -1.80
CA GLY A 87 24.10 6.02 -1.10
C GLY A 87 22.84 6.36 -1.89
N VAL A 88 22.53 5.60 -2.95
CA VAL A 88 21.29 5.75 -3.73
C VAL A 88 20.39 4.55 -3.56
N MET A 89 19.10 4.67 -3.90
CA MET A 89 18.13 3.58 -3.82
C MET A 89 18.68 2.32 -4.50
N HIS A 90 18.78 1.24 -3.73
CA HIS A 90 19.25 -0.04 -4.20
C HIS A 90 18.28 -0.58 -5.25
N GLY A 91 18.79 -0.94 -6.43
CA GLY A 91 17.97 -1.34 -7.57
C GLY A 91 17.05 -2.54 -7.27
N GLY A 92 17.48 -3.47 -6.41
CA GLY A 92 16.62 -4.56 -5.95
C GLY A 92 15.41 -4.09 -5.12
N CYS A 93 15.56 -3.03 -4.34
CA CYS A 93 14.44 -2.44 -3.60
C CYS A 93 13.48 -1.71 -4.56
N THR A 94 14.02 -0.98 -5.54
CA THR A 94 13.20 -0.34 -6.59
C THR A 94 12.43 -1.38 -7.41
N ALA A 95 13.09 -2.44 -7.87
CA ALA A 95 12.46 -3.50 -8.63
C ALA A 95 11.37 -4.20 -7.83
N PHE A 96 11.61 -4.48 -6.55
CA PHE A 96 10.60 -5.05 -5.67
C PHE A 96 9.38 -4.14 -5.52
N ILE A 97 9.57 -2.83 -5.36
CA ILE A 97 8.45 -1.89 -5.23
C ILE A 97 7.61 -1.82 -6.51
N MET A 98 8.26 -1.92 -7.68
CA MET A 98 7.57 -1.94 -8.98
C MET A 98 6.85 -3.26 -9.28
N ASP A 99 7.26 -4.36 -8.64
CA ASP A 99 6.68 -5.70 -8.81
C ASP A 99 5.40 -5.90 -7.97
N MET A 100 5.17 -5.06 -6.95
CA MET A 100 3.93 -5.05 -6.16
C MET A 100 2.78 -4.37 -6.91
#